data_AF-A0A3B7MJL7-F1
#
_entry.id   AF-A0A3B7MJL7-F1
#
_cell.length_a   1.000
_cell.length_b   1.000
_cell.length_c   1.000
_cell.angle_alpha   90.00
_cell.angle_beta   90.00
_cell.angle_gamma   90.00
#
_symmetry.space_group_name_H-M   'P 1'
#
loop_
_entity.id
_entity.type
_entity.pdbx_description
1 polymer ?
#
loop_
_entity_poly.entity_id
_entity_poly.type
_entity_poly.pdbx_seq_one_letter_code
_entity_poly.pdbx_strand_id
1 'polypeptide(L)'
;MGNEANAEQRIILPLLKQWGYQSSEYQAKPRMGNGYPDFLVTLPMAGDRPLNYLIIEVKTPAQSRLSGSQQLRNYMEAARAVFGLLTNGREYHLFYQNPLKEPLQQVRCASGTLDKKTIQKLTKILHRSAAATLITALTQQKLKVYHHFEKALAKNFSISTATSKESPMIITVFNHKGGVGKTTLTLNLGAAFATMGKRVLLIDIDPQSNLTIGVGINPLKDVEEQGKKDIADLLLEPRVSLEDVVYQRAWGNLHLDIVPAHIRLADKEPALVSTIDIDRVLQRKLKNHGYDIVLIDPPPAFGKVNAIALMASDGVLIPTQLAPYPIRAIEYVLARLEAIRDAMETPPRLLGIAVSMYNRTTSAANYEMKEKLSNILEKVANGRQTVQILPESTWIAHRVVMLRATESQQPIFSRKFYEELDRSGKESIDDLTTSFENLARYLSTQAL
;
A
#
# COMPACT_ATOMS: atom_id res chain seq x y z
N MET A 1 -29.95 -7.11 14.32
CA MET A 1 -29.20 -7.95 15.30
C MET A 1 -29.03 -9.38 14.75
N GLY A 2 -28.54 -9.52 13.51
CA GLY A 2 -28.13 -10.81 12.94
C GLY A 2 -26.60 -10.83 12.88
N ASN A 3 -25.98 -10.63 14.04
CA ASN A 3 -24.61 -10.14 14.18
C ASN A 3 -23.71 -11.27 14.69
N GLU A 4 -22.57 -11.51 14.04
CA GLU A 4 -21.36 -12.26 14.48
C GLU A 4 -21.55 -13.68 15.06
N ALA A 5 -22.32 -13.84 16.15
CA ALA A 5 -22.63 -15.12 16.80
C ALA A 5 -23.18 -16.17 15.82
N ASN A 6 -23.89 -15.73 14.77
CA ASN A 6 -24.43 -16.63 13.74
C ASN A 6 -23.33 -17.18 12.81
N ALA A 7 -22.28 -16.40 12.52
CA ALA A 7 -21.15 -16.84 11.71
C ALA A 7 -20.16 -17.71 12.52
N GLU A 8 -19.93 -17.37 13.79
CA GLU A 8 -19.13 -18.19 14.72
C GLU A 8 -19.68 -19.63 14.82
N GLN A 9 -20.98 -19.77 15.10
CA GLN A 9 -21.62 -21.07 15.29
C GLN A 9 -21.81 -21.85 13.98
N ARG A 10 -22.13 -21.18 12.86
CA ARG A 10 -22.44 -21.87 11.60
C ARG A 10 -21.23 -22.17 10.73
N ILE A 11 -20.10 -21.48 10.94
CA ILE A 11 -18.97 -21.54 10.01
C ILE A 11 -17.68 -21.91 10.74
N ILE A 12 -17.31 -21.18 11.79
CA ILE A 12 -16.01 -21.39 12.44
C ILE A 12 -15.96 -22.68 13.24
N LEU A 13 -16.95 -22.96 14.10
CA LEU A 13 -16.96 -24.19 14.89
C LEU A 13 -16.98 -25.45 14.00
N PRO A 14 -17.79 -25.53 12.91
CA PRO A 14 -17.68 -26.61 11.94
C PRO A 14 -16.31 -26.73 11.29
N LEU A 15 -15.66 -25.61 10.93
CA LEU A 15 -14.33 -25.62 10.33
C LEU A 15 -13.26 -26.12 11.31
N LEU A 16 -13.28 -25.66 12.58
CA LEU A 16 -12.36 -26.14 13.61
C LEU A 16 -12.50 -27.65 13.82
N LYS A 17 -13.74 -28.15 13.86
CA LYS A 17 -14.02 -29.60 13.93
C LYS A 17 -13.53 -30.34 12.68
N GLN A 18 -13.76 -29.77 11.49
CA GLN A 18 -13.26 -30.32 10.22
C GLN A 18 -11.72 -30.31 10.14
N TRP A 19 -11.08 -29.34 10.79
CA TRP A 19 -9.63 -29.25 10.95
C TRP A 19 -9.08 -30.13 12.08
N GLY A 20 -9.94 -30.91 12.72
CA GLY A 20 -9.57 -31.95 13.69
C GLY A 20 -9.28 -31.43 15.09
N TYR A 21 -9.60 -30.17 15.41
CA TYR A 21 -9.40 -29.61 16.75
C TYR A 21 -10.50 -30.05 17.71
N GLN A 22 -10.10 -30.37 18.94
CA GLN A 22 -11.04 -30.61 20.04
C GLN A 22 -11.41 -29.30 20.75
N SER A 23 -12.55 -29.27 21.43
CA SER A 23 -13.01 -28.10 22.19
C SER A 23 -12.08 -27.67 23.33
N SER A 24 -11.19 -28.55 23.78
CA SER A 24 -10.12 -28.26 24.75
C SER A 24 -8.90 -27.58 24.13
N GLU A 25 -8.76 -27.60 22.79
CA GLU A 25 -7.59 -27.10 22.06
C GLU A 25 -7.82 -25.70 21.48
N TYR A 26 -8.99 -25.11 21.71
CA TYR A 26 -9.28 -23.73 21.34
C TYR A 26 -10.09 -23.02 22.42
N GLN A 27 -9.82 -21.71 22.58
CA GLN A 27 -10.54 -20.84 23.48
C GLN A 27 -11.34 -19.83 22.66
N ALA A 28 -12.62 -19.65 23.02
CA ALA A 28 -13.46 -18.57 22.48
C ALA A 28 -13.23 -17.29 23.28
N LYS A 29 -13.13 -16.14 22.60
CA LYS A 29 -12.94 -14.80 23.20
C LYS A 29 -11.82 -14.73 24.26
N PRO A 30 -10.61 -15.28 24.01
CA PRO A 30 -9.51 -15.16 24.96
C PRO A 30 -9.09 -13.69 25.08
N ARG A 31 -8.61 -13.28 26.25
CA ARG A 31 -8.07 -11.93 26.44
C ARG A 31 -6.67 -11.84 25.84
N MET A 32 -6.44 -10.89 24.93
CA MET A 32 -5.16 -10.61 24.29
C MET A 32 -4.88 -9.11 24.33
N GLY A 33 -4.01 -8.68 25.24
CA GLY A 33 -3.79 -7.26 25.51
C GLY A 33 -5.09 -6.54 25.88
N ASN A 34 -5.49 -5.57 25.04
CA ASN A 34 -6.73 -4.80 25.20
C ASN A 34 -7.90 -5.33 24.36
N GLY A 35 -7.78 -6.47 23.69
CA GLY A 35 -8.83 -7.03 22.83
C GLY A 35 -9.12 -8.50 23.08
N TYR A 36 -10.10 -9.01 22.33
CA TYR A 36 -10.64 -10.37 22.45
C TYR A 36 -10.86 -10.93 21.04
N PRO A 37 -9.90 -11.67 20.45
CA PRO A 37 -10.15 -12.38 19.21
C PRO A 37 -11.29 -13.38 19.38
N ASP A 38 -11.97 -13.76 18.29
CA ASP A 38 -13.07 -14.74 18.40
C ASP A 38 -12.59 -16.10 18.86
N PHE A 39 -11.47 -16.59 18.30
CA PHE A 39 -10.88 -17.86 18.70
C PHE A 39 -9.35 -17.81 18.73
N LEU A 40 -8.77 -18.55 19.67
CA LEU A 40 -7.36 -18.92 19.69
C LEU A 40 -7.24 -20.43 19.79
N VAL A 41 -6.50 -21.04 18.88
CA VAL A 41 -6.12 -22.45 18.90
C VAL A 41 -4.73 -22.57 19.52
N THR A 42 -4.64 -23.31 20.62
CA THR A 42 -3.42 -23.50 21.38
C THR A 42 -3.20 -24.99 21.61
N LEU A 43 -2.00 -25.46 21.28
CA LEU A 43 -1.63 -26.86 21.41
C LEU A 43 -0.48 -27.03 22.41
N PRO A 44 -0.49 -28.13 23.19
CA PRO A 44 0.59 -28.44 24.12
C PRO A 44 1.88 -28.75 23.37
N MET A 45 3.00 -28.27 23.88
CA MET A 45 4.36 -28.53 23.38
C MET A 45 5.26 -28.83 24.58
N ALA A 46 6.28 -29.69 24.40
CA ALA A 46 7.19 -30.02 25.49
C ALA A 46 8.00 -28.78 25.94
N GLY A 47 7.96 -28.46 27.24
CA GLY A 47 8.51 -27.23 27.84
C GLY A 47 7.43 -26.31 28.43
N ASP A 48 7.83 -25.09 28.82
CA ASP A 48 6.94 -24.14 29.55
C ASP A 48 6.07 -23.24 28.67
N ARG A 49 6.10 -23.37 27.34
CA ARG A 49 5.29 -22.52 26.45
C ARG A 49 4.49 -23.35 25.44
N PRO A 50 3.15 -23.27 25.45
CA PRO A 50 2.33 -23.91 24.44
C PRO A 50 2.49 -23.20 23.09
N LEU A 51 2.14 -23.91 22.00
CA LEU A 51 2.13 -23.34 20.67
C LEU A 51 0.77 -22.70 20.37
N ASN A 52 0.75 -21.37 20.29
CA ASN A 52 -0.38 -20.64 19.72
C ASN A 52 -0.35 -20.81 18.19
N TYR A 53 -1.23 -21.65 17.66
CA TYR A 53 -1.13 -22.06 16.26
C TYR A 53 -1.96 -21.18 15.34
N LEU A 54 -3.20 -20.88 15.71
CA LEU A 54 -4.15 -20.16 14.86
C LEU A 54 -4.99 -19.19 15.69
N ILE A 55 -5.07 -17.95 15.26
CA ILE A 55 -6.07 -16.98 15.72
C ILE A 55 -7.13 -16.81 14.65
N ILE A 56 -8.40 -16.76 15.03
CA ILE A 56 -9.51 -16.50 14.12
C ILE A 56 -10.25 -15.25 14.58
N GLU A 57 -10.48 -14.35 13.64
CA GLU A 57 -11.35 -13.18 13.80
C GLU A 57 -12.48 -13.25 12.76
N VAL A 58 -13.70 -13.07 13.23
CA VAL A 58 -14.96 -13.09 12.48
C VAL A 58 -15.50 -11.67 12.44
N LYS A 59 -15.71 -11.15 11.24
CA LYS A 59 -16.34 -9.83 11.04
C LYS A 59 -17.65 -9.97 10.30
N THR A 60 -18.61 -9.09 10.59
CA THR A 60 -19.81 -8.99 9.73
C THR A 60 -19.43 -8.45 8.36
N PRO A 61 -20.18 -8.75 7.28
CA PRO A 61 -19.94 -8.19 5.96
C PRO A 61 -19.96 -6.64 5.92
N ALA A 62 -20.57 -6.00 6.92
CA ALA A 62 -20.68 -4.55 7.06
C ALA A 62 -19.56 -3.90 7.90
N GLN A 63 -18.68 -4.69 8.52
CA GLN A 63 -17.53 -4.18 9.28
C GLN A 63 -16.30 -4.10 8.38
N SER A 64 -15.58 -2.97 8.47
CA SER A 64 -14.41 -2.67 7.66
C SER A 64 -13.35 -3.77 7.69
N ARG A 65 -12.93 -4.19 6.48
CA ARG A 65 -11.90 -5.22 6.25
C ARG A 65 -10.50 -4.78 6.72
N LEU A 66 -10.25 -3.47 6.80
CA LEU A 66 -8.97 -2.88 7.23
C LEU A 66 -8.78 -2.93 8.74
N SER A 67 -9.82 -2.58 9.53
CA SER A 67 -9.76 -2.67 10.99
C SER A 67 -9.59 -4.11 11.46
N GLY A 68 -10.27 -5.07 10.82
CA GLY A 68 -10.15 -6.50 11.14
C GLY A 68 -8.78 -7.08 10.82
N SER A 69 -8.15 -6.69 9.72
CA SER A 69 -6.82 -7.19 9.36
C SER A 69 -5.74 -6.68 10.32
N GLN A 70 -5.79 -5.40 10.71
CA GLN A 70 -4.84 -4.86 11.67
C GLN A 70 -5.07 -5.41 13.08
N GLN A 71 -6.34 -5.53 13.50
CA GLN A 71 -6.70 -6.11 14.78
C GLN A 71 -6.19 -7.56 14.90
N LEU A 72 -6.42 -8.38 13.87
CA LEU A 72 -5.91 -9.75 13.82
C LEU A 72 -4.37 -9.79 13.90
N ARG A 73 -3.69 -8.91 13.18
CA ARG A 73 -2.22 -8.78 13.23
C ARG A 73 -1.70 -8.45 14.64
N ASN A 74 -2.33 -7.52 15.33
CA ASN A 74 -1.99 -7.20 16.72
C ASN A 74 -2.20 -8.40 17.65
N TYR A 75 -3.29 -9.17 17.45
CA TYR A 75 -3.52 -10.40 18.21
C TYR A 75 -2.46 -11.46 17.92
N MET A 76 -2.08 -11.64 16.66
CA MET A 76 -1.02 -12.56 16.27
C MET A 76 0.31 -12.19 16.92
N GLU A 77 0.65 -10.91 16.97
CA GLU A 77 1.88 -10.42 17.61
C GLU A 77 1.87 -10.68 19.12
N ALA A 78 0.80 -10.25 19.80
CA ALA A 78 0.63 -10.44 21.24
C ALA A 78 0.66 -11.92 21.66
N ALA A 79 0.04 -12.79 20.86
CA ALA A 79 0.00 -14.22 21.10
C ALA A 79 1.25 -14.97 20.62
N ARG A 80 2.09 -14.32 19.80
CA ARG A 80 3.10 -14.97 18.95
C ARG A 80 2.52 -16.15 18.15
N ALA A 81 1.29 -16.01 17.65
CA ALA A 81 0.58 -17.08 16.97
C ALA A 81 1.14 -17.36 15.55
N VAL A 82 1.19 -18.61 15.10
CA VAL A 82 1.74 -18.93 13.76
C VAL A 82 0.86 -18.40 12.63
N PHE A 83 -0.46 -18.57 12.75
CA PHE A 83 -1.43 -18.15 11.74
C PHE A 83 -2.51 -17.23 12.30
N GLY A 84 -3.04 -16.40 11.40
CA GLY A 84 -4.27 -15.63 11.63
C GLY A 84 -5.23 -15.82 10.47
N LEU A 85 -6.52 -16.01 10.78
CA LEU A 85 -7.60 -16.11 9.81
C LEU A 85 -8.65 -15.05 10.11
N LEU A 86 -8.81 -14.10 9.19
CA LEU A 86 -9.92 -13.14 9.21
C LEU A 86 -10.99 -13.62 8.25
N THR A 87 -12.25 -13.70 8.66
CA THR A 87 -13.34 -14.10 7.76
C THR A 87 -14.68 -13.47 8.12
N ASN A 88 -15.56 -13.32 7.14
CA ASN A 88 -16.98 -12.99 7.36
C ASN A 88 -17.91 -14.17 7.03
N GLY A 89 -17.34 -15.36 6.86
CA GLY A 89 -18.05 -16.56 6.44
C GLY A 89 -18.18 -16.76 4.93
N ARG A 90 -18.03 -15.69 4.14
CA ARG A 90 -18.01 -15.76 2.67
C ARG A 90 -16.62 -15.54 2.11
N GLU A 91 -15.85 -14.66 2.70
CA GLU A 91 -14.49 -14.32 2.30
C GLU A 91 -13.52 -14.58 3.45
N TYR A 92 -12.24 -14.78 3.12
CA TYR A 92 -11.19 -14.99 4.11
C TYR A 92 -9.91 -14.24 3.74
N HIS A 93 -9.16 -13.79 4.74
CA HIS A 93 -7.76 -13.40 4.63
C HIS A 93 -6.94 -14.30 5.58
N LEU A 94 -5.87 -14.91 5.06
CA LEU A 94 -4.94 -15.73 5.82
C LEU A 94 -3.62 -15.00 6.00
N PHE A 95 -3.14 -14.95 7.23
CA PHE A 95 -1.86 -14.38 7.62
C PHE A 95 -0.97 -15.46 8.24
N TYR A 96 0.34 -15.33 8.03
CA TYR A 96 1.38 -16.18 8.60
C TYR A 96 2.45 -15.30 9.23
N GLN A 97 3.00 -15.75 10.35
CA GLN A 97 4.26 -15.23 10.88
C GLN A 97 5.11 -16.39 11.38
N ASN A 98 6.43 -16.17 11.42
CA ASN A 98 7.35 -17.08 12.07
C ASN A 98 7.67 -16.56 13.48
N PRO A 99 7.15 -17.19 14.56
CA PRO A 99 7.36 -16.73 15.93
C PRO A 99 8.81 -16.79 16.42
N LEU A 100 9.76 -17.30 15.62
CA LEU A 100 11.18 -17.33 15.95
C LEU A 100 12.01 -16.24 15.25
N LYS A 101 11.44 -15.51 14.28
CA LYS A 101 12.13 -14.40 13.60
C LYS A 101 11.82 -13.09 14.35
N GLU A 102 12.86 -12.36 14.73
CA GLU A 102 12.76 -11.01 15.32
C GLU A 102 13.40 -9.99 14.35
N PRO A 103 12.72 -8.87 14.00
CA PRO A 103 11.36 -8.52 14.40
C PRO A 103 10.33 -9.48 13.79
N LEU A 104 9.21 -9.68 14.50
CA LEU A 104 8.10 -10.50 14.00
C LEU A 104 7.57 -9.93 12.68
N GLN A 105 7.76 -10.66 11.59
CA GLN A 105 7.23 -10.30 10.27
C GLN A 105 5.96 -11.10 9.98
N GLN A 106 4.87 -10.38 9.75
CA GLN A 106 3.57 -10.94 9.39
C GLN A 106 3.32 -10.77 7.89
N VAL A 107 3.01 -11.87 7.22
CA VAL A 107 2.80 -11.92 5.78
C VAL A 107 1.39 -12.40 5.49
N ARG A 108 0.64 -11.62 4.68
CA ARG A 108 -0.64 -12.07 4.14
C ARG A 108 -0.36 -13.14 3.08
N CYS A 109 -0.78 -14.37 3.38
CA CYS A 109 -0.52 -15.54 2.54
C CYS A 109 -1.58 -15.73 1.47
N ALA A 110 -2.83 -15.40 1.76
CA ALA A 110 -3.93 -15.60 0.82
C ALA A 110 -5.15 -14.77 1.17
N SER A 111 -6.01 -14.57 0.17
CA SER A 111 -7.38 -14.14 0.39
C SER A 111 -8.29 -14.52 -0.75
N GLY A 112 -9.59 -14.59 -0.50
CA GLY A 112 -10.60 -14.80 -1.53
C GLY A 112 -11.91 -15.28 -0.92
N THR A 113 -12.71 -15.97 -1.74
CA THR A 113 -13.96 -16.59 -1.29
C THR A 113 -13.68 -17.89 -0.54
N LEU A 114 -14.34 -18.10 0.58
CA LEU A 114 -14.28 -19.30 1.40
C LEU A 114 -15.16 -20.41 0.82
N ASP A 115 -14.81 -20.88 -0.38
CA ASP A 115 -15.47 -21.99 -1.06
C ASP A 115 -14.88 -23.36 -0.67
N LYS A 116 -15.50 -24.45 -1.17
CA LYS A 116 -15.06 -25.83 -0.88
C LYS A 116 -13.60 -26.10 -1.27
N LYS A 117 -13.14 -25.57 -2.41
CA LYS A 117 -11.74 -25.77 -2.89
C LYS A 117 -10.76 -25.04 -1.99
N THR A 118 -11.10 -23.82 -1.60
CA THR A 118 -10.32 -23.00 -0.68
C THR A 118 -10.24 -23.62 0.70
N ILE A 119 -11.36 -24.12 1.25
CA ILE A 119 -11.36 -24.82 2.54
C ILE A 119 -10.42 -26.03 2.48
N GLN A 120 -10.42 -26.82 1.40
CA GLN A 120 -9.48 -27.93 1.22
C GLN A 120 -8.00 -27.47 1.21
N LYS A 121 -7.70 -26.31 0.61
CA LYS A 121 -6.35 -25.74 0.66
C LYS A 121 -5.99 -25.32 2.08
N LEU A 122 -6.87 -24.61 2.78
CA LEU A 122 -6.68 -24.19 4.17
C LEU A 122 -6.47 -25.40 5.09
N THR A 123 -7.21 -26.48 4.92
CA THR A 123 -7.04 -27.73 5.69
C THR A 123 -5.61 -28.27 5.61
N LYS A 124 -4.90 -28.12 4.48
CA LYS A 124 -3.52 -28.63 4.38
C LYS A 124 -2.55 -27.99 5.37
N ILE A 125 -2.82 -26.76 5.80
CA ILE A 125 -1.94 -25.98 6.67
C ILE A 125 -2.55 -25.69 8.04
N LEU A 126 -3.87 -25.55 8.14
CA LEU A 126 -4.55 -25.21 9.38
C LEU A 126 -5.03 -26.43 10.16
N HIS A 127 -4.98 -27.64 9.58
CA HIS A 127 -5.39 -28.86 10.27
C HIS A 127 -4.45 -29.22 11.43
N ARG A 128 -5.00 -29.83 12.48
CA ARG A 128 -4.30 -30.24 13.71
C ARG A 128 -3.05 -31.09 13.45
N SER A 129 -3.08 -31.96 12.44
CA SER A 129 -1.92 -32.79 12.08
C SER A 129 -0.72 -31.97 11.56
N ALA A 130 -0.96 -30.86 10.85
CA ALA A 130 0.10 -29.96 10.42
C ALA A 130 0.74 -29.25 11.62
N ALA A 131 -0.10 -28.81 12.56
CA ALA A 131 0.35 -28.23 13.83
C ALA A 131 1.16 -29.23 14.67
N ALA A 132 0.70 -30.48 14.79
CA ALA A 132 1.42 -31.55 15.49
C ALA A 132 2.78 -31.88 14.84
N THR A 133 2.86 -31.81 13.51
CA THR A 133 4.13 -31.96 12.78
C THR A 133 5.10 -30.84 13.13
N LEU A 134 4.61 -29.59 13.20
CA LEU A 134 5.41 -28.44 13.62
C LEU A 134 5.90 -28.61 15.07
N ILE A 135 5.01 -28.96 16.01
CA ILE A 135 5.34 -29.21 17.42
C ILE A 135 6.42 -30.29 17.57
N THR A 136 6.29 -31.40 16.84
CA THR A 136 7.27 -32.49 16.87
C THR A 136 8.64 -32.00 16.41
N ALA A 137 8.69 -31.23 15.31
CA ALA A 137 9.93 -30.70 14.80
C ALA A 137 10.57 -29.65 15.75
N LEU A 138 9.76 -28.77 16.35
CA LEU A 138 10.24 -27.77 17.31
C LEU A 138 10.76 -28.41 18.60
N THR A 139 10.07 -29.43 19.11
CA THR A 139 10.53 -30.23 20.26
C THR A 139 11.89 -30.91 19.97
N GLN A 140 12.11 -31.33 18.73
CA GLN A 140 13.38 -31.89 18.25
C GLN A 140 14.42 -30.83 17.86
N GLN A 141 14.19 -29.54 18.18
CA GLN A 141 15.05 -28.41 17.82
C GLN A 141 15.34 -28.27 16.31
N LYS A 142 14.48 -28.84 15.45
CA LYS A 142 14.59 -28.74 13.99
C LYS A 142 14.01 -27.41 13.50
N LEU A 143 14.67 -26.31 13.81
CA LEU A 143 14.20 -24.94 13.49
C LEU A 143 13.99 -24.70 11.99
N LYS A 144 14.68 -25.45 11.12
CA LYS A 144 14.47 -25.44 9.65
C LYS A 144 13.07 -25.89 9.24
N VAL A 145 12.24 -26.43 10.14
CA VAL A 145 10.84 -26.78 9.86
C VAL A 145 10.05 -25.59 9.31
N TYR A 146 10.28 -24.38 9.84
CA TYR A 146 9.59 -23.19 9.35
C TYR A 146 9.91 -22.90 7.89
N HIS A 147 11.14 -23.14 7.43
CA HIS A 147 11.50 -22.95 6.01
C HIS A 147 10.76 -23.94 5.09
N HIS A 148 10.62 -25.20 5.50
CA HIS A 148 9.85 -26.20 4.75
C HIS A 148 8.36 -25.83 4.73
N PHE A 149 7.87 -25.29 5.83
CA PHE A 149 6.50 -24.85 5.99
C PHE A 149 6.19 -23.60 5.15
N GLU A 150 7.10 -22.61 5.12
CA GLU A 150 7.08 -21.47 4.20
C GLU A 150 7.05 -21.93 2.72
N LYS A 151 7.86 -22.93 2.34
CA LYS A 151 7.80 -23.53 0.99
C LYS A 151 6.46 -24.19 0.68
N ALA A 152 5.89 -24.93 1.64
CA ALA A 152 4.58 -25.56 1.48
C ALA A 152 3.46 -24.51 1.35
N LEU A 153 3.55 -23.42 2.11
CA LEU A 153 2.68 -22.27 1.99
C LEU A 153 2.80 -21.65 0.58
N ALA A 154 4.02 -21.42 0.08
CA ALA A 154 4.28 -20.81 -1.23
C ALA A 154 3.75 -21.65 -2.41
N LYS A 155 3.76 -22.97 -2.24
CA LYS A 155 3.21 -23.92 -3.22
C LYS A 155 1.68 -23.91 -3.26
N ASN A 156 1.03 -23.81 -2.09
CA ASN A 156 -0.42 -23.94 -1.99
C ASN A 156 -1.16 -22.60 -2.05
N PHE A 157 -0.46 -21.52 -1.71
CA PHE A 157 -0.94 -20.15 -1.65
C PHE A 157 0.12 -19.26 -2.28
N SER A 158 -0.30 -18.28 -3.08
CA SER A 158 0.60 -17.24 -3.58
C SER A 158 1.05 -16.40 -2.39
N ILE A 159 2.03 -16.87 -1.62
CA ILE A 159 2.65 -16.02 -0.61
C ILE A 159 3.32 -14.91 -1.40
N SER A 160 2.85 -13.68 -1.20
CA SER A 160 3.71 -12.53 -1.42
C SER A 160 4.70 -12.54 -0.26
N THR A 161 5.70 -13.43 -0.33
CA THR A 161 6.88 -13.27 0.52
C THR A 161 7.46 -11.95 0.05
N ALA A 162 7.28 -10.88 0.82
CA ALA A 162 7.94 -9.60 0.60
C ALA A 162 9.48 -9.72 0.86
N THR A 163 10.09 -10.76 0.28
CA THR A 163 11.52 -11.08 0.33
C THR A 163 12.02 -11.77 -0.95
N SER A 164 11.20 -11.93 -2.01
CA SER A 164 11.79 -11.70 -3.32
C SER A 164 12.08 -10.20 -3.35
N LYS A 165 13.34 -9.82 -3.48
CA LYS A 165 13.75 -8.46 -3.76
C LYS A 165 13.17 -8.12 -5.14
N GLU A 166 11.85 -7.85 -5.20
CA GLU A 166 11.24 -7.13 -6.29
C GLU A 166 12.11 -5.89 -6.46
N SER A 167 12.55 -5.64 -7.69
CA SER A 167 13.37 -4.47 -7.96
C SER A 167 12.65 -3.25 -7.37
N PRO A 168 13.33 -2.43 -6.57
CA PRO A 168 12.75 -1.19 -6.09
C PRO A 168 12.14 -0.44 -7.28
N MET A 169 10.91 0.05 -7.13
CA MET A 169 10.22 0.78 -8.18
C MET A 169 10.05 2.24 -7.80
N ILE A 170 10.54 3.12 -8.66
CA ILE A 170 10.39 4.57 -8.55
C ILE A 170 9.29 5.01 -9.51
N ILE A 171 8.19 5.54 -8.96
CA ILE A 171 7.03 6.01 -9.72
C ILE A 171 6.90 7.51 -9.55
N THR A 172 6.95 8.27 -10.64
CA THR A 172 6.48 9.67 -10.63
C THR A 172 4.99 9.71 -10.92
N VAL A 173 4.24 10.39 -10.06
CA VAL A 173 2.82 10.69 -10.29
C VAL A 173 2.73 12.03 -11.00
N PHE A 174 2.51 12.03 -12.32
CA PHE A 174 2.72 13.20 -13.18
C PHE A 174 1.47 13.64 -13.95
N ASN A 175 1.11 14.91 -13.84
CA ASN A 175 0.21 15.59 -14.77
C ASN A 175 0.49 17.09 -14.75
N HIS A 176 0.44 17.74 -15.91
CA HIS A 176 0.57 19.18 -16.08
C HIS A 176 -0.61 19.97 -15.48
N LYS A 177 -1.80 19.37 -15.36
CA LYS A 177 -2.95 20.07 -14.79
C LYS A 177 -2.93 20.01 -13.26
N GLY A 178 -2.85 21.17 -12.61
CA GLY A 178 -3.12 21.30 -11.18
C GLY A 178 -4.55 20.87 -10.82
N GLY A 179 -4.74 20.31 -9.63
CA GLY A 179 -6.06 19.93 -9.12
C GLY A 179 -6.58 18.55 -9.56
N VAL A 180 -5.82 17.77 -10.33
CA VAL A 180 -6.21 16.39 -10.72
C VAL A 180 -5.97 15.33 -9.63
N GLY A 181 -5.81 15.75 -8.37
CA GLY A 181 -5.61 14.81 -7.25
C GLY A 181 -4.24 14.13 -7.18
N LYS A 182 -3.21 14.71 -7.83
CA LYS A 182 -1.85 14.15 -7.93
C LYS A 182 -1.20 13.87 -6.56
N THR A 183 -1.09 14.90 -5.71
CA THR A 183 -0.55 14.78 -4.35
C THR A 183 -1.38 13.86 -3.47
N THR A 184 -2.71 13.96 -3.56
CA THR A 184 -3.63 13.09 -2.84
C THR A 184 -3.47 11.62 -3.25
N LEU A 185 -3.27 11.36 -4.54
CA LEU A 185 -3.00 10.04 -5.08
C LEU A 185 -1.65 9.54 -4.57
N THR A 186 -0.59 10.35 -4.64
CA THR A 186 0.75 10.00 -4.15
C THR A 186 0.73 9.57 -2.68
N LEU A 187 0.17 10.40 -1.79
CA LEU A 187 0.09 10.10 -0.36
C LEU A 187 -0.64 8.79 -0.07
N ASN A 188 -1.85 8.64 -0.62
CA ASN A 188 -2.71 7.52 -0.27
C ASN A 188 -2.34 6.22 -1.02
N LEU A 189 -1.72 6.32 -2.20
CA LEU A 189 -1.10 5.18 -2.87
C LEU A 189 0.11 4.69 -2.08
N GLY A 190 0.94 5.60 -1.56
CA GLY A 190 2.03 5.24 -0.67
C GLY A 190 1.53 4.56 0.60
N ALA A 191 0.49 5.10 1.21
CA ALA A 191 -0.17 4.47 2.36
C ALA A 191 -0.70 3.06 2.03
N ALA A 192 -1.31 2.86 0.86
CA ALA A 192 -1.79 1.54 0.42
C ALA A 192 -0.65 0.53 0.23
N PHE A 193 0.48 0.94 -0.35
CA PHE A 193 1.67 0.06 -0.43
C PHE A 193 2.21 -0.29 0.96
N ALA A 194 2.23 0.68 1.89
CA ALA A 194 2.67 0.44 3.25
C ALA A 194 1.74 -0.53 4.02
N THR A 195 0.42 -0.46 3.84
CA THR A 195 -0.51 -1.45 4.43
C THR A 195 -0.37 -2.85 3.83
N MET A 196 0.20 -2.95 2.62
CA MET A 196 0.61 -4.20 1.97
C MET A 196 1.99 -4.69 2.43
N GLY A 197 2.64 -4.01 3.37
CA GLY A 197 3.93 -4.41 3.95
C GLY A 197 5.16 -3.96 3.16
N LYS A 198 5.00 -3.02 2.21
CA LYS A 198 6.12 -2.43 1.46
C LYS A 198 6.78 -1.32 2.27
N ARG A 199 8.10 -1.18 2.17
CA ARG A 199 8.84 0.01 2.63
C ARG A 199 8.66 1.10 1.60
N VAL A 200 8.05 2.21 2.00
CA VAL A 200 7.63 3.28 1.09
C VAL A 200 8.36 4.57 1.41
N LEU A 201 8.95 5.18 0.38
CA LEU A 201 9.46 6.54 0.41
C LEU A 201 8.58 7.44 -0.45
N LEU A 202 8.17 8.56 0.12
CA LEU A 202 7.55 9.67 -0.59
C LEU A 202 8.61 10.75 -0.86
N ILE A 203 8.61 11.34 -2.05
CA ILE A 203 9.48 12.48 -2.37
C ILE A 203 8.60 13.62 -2.83
N ASP A 204 8.54 14.68 -2.05
CA ASP A 204 7.93 15.94 -2.45
C ASP A 204 9.00 16.77 -3.17
N ILE A 205 8.76 17.11 -4.44
CA ILE A 205 9.63 18.01 -5.22
C ILE A 205 8.82 19.19 -5.78
N ASP A 206 7.66 19.46 -5.19
CA ASP A 206 6.85 20.65 -5.47
C ASP A 206 7.17 21.74 -4.44
N PRO A 207 7.63 22.94 -4.84
CA PRO A 207 7.85 24.05 -3.90
C PRO A 207 6.62 24.39 -3.05
N GLN A 208 5.40 24.10 -3.52
CA GLN A 208 4.18 24.29 -2.74
C GLN A 208 4.08 23.36 -1.52
N SER A 209 4.91 22.32 -1.45
CA SER A 209 5.06 21.44 -0.29
C SER A 209 3.76 20.76 0.17
N ASN A 210 2.82 20.54 -0.77
CA ASN A 210 1.50 20.01 -0.46
C ASN A 210 1.57 18.57 0.09
N LEU A 211 2.49 17.75 -0.41
CA LEU A 211 2.68 16.39 0.10
C LEU A 211 3.29 16.41 1.49
N THR A 212 4.31 17.27 1.69
CA THR A 212 4.99 17.51 2.96
C THR A 212 4.00 17.95 4.05
N ILE A 213 3.17 18.95 3.76
CA ILE A 213 2.13 19.42 4.67
C ILE A 213 1.06 18.34 4.87
N GLY A 214 0.70 17.61 3.81
CA GLY A 214 -0.30 16.55 3.85
C GLY A 214 0.06 15.37 4.75
N VAL A 215 1.35 15.14 5.02
CA VAL A 215 1.81 14.15 6.02
C VAL A 215 2.00 14.76 7.41
N GLY A 216 1.72 16.05 7.58
CA GLY A 216 1.79 16.78 8.85
C GLY A 216 3.19 17.22 9.24
N ILE A 217 4.04 17.48 8.25
CA ILE A 217 5.32 18.17 8.42
C ILE A 217 5.12 19.62 8.01
N ASN A 218 5.42 20.55 8.90
CA ASN A 218 5.43 21.97 8.61
C ASN A 218 6.82 22.37 8.08
N PRO A 219 6.97 22.81 6.82
CA PRO A 219 8.28 23.13 6.26
C PRO A 219 9.04 24.22 7.05
N LEU A 220 8.35 25.22 7.59
CA LEU A 220 9.00 26.28 8.37
C LEU A 220 9.44 25.76 9.74
N LYS A 221 8.55 25.09 10.48
CA LYS A 221 8.82 24.70 11.87
C LYS A 221 9.64 23.43 12.02
N ASP A 222 9.39 22.43 11.18
CA ASP A 222 9.96 21.09 11.34
C ASP A 222 11.23 20.87 10.50
N VAL A 223 11.43 21.71 9.48
CA VAL A 223 12.60 21.67 8.58
C VAL A 223 13.50 22.89 8.82
N GLU A 224 13.02 24.11 8.51
CA GLU A 224 13.84 25.33 8.55
C GLU A 224 14.31 25.71 9.97
N GLU A 225 13.38 25.91 10.92
CA GLU A 225 13.71 26.30 12.30
C GLU A 225 14.58 25.24 13.01
N GLN A 226 14.48 23.98 12.62
CA GLN A 226 15.27 22.87 13.17
C GLN A 226 16.62 22.69 12.47
N GLY A 227 16.93 23.52 11.44
CA GLY A 227 18.16 23.41 10.66
C GLY A 227 18.30 22.09 9.91
N LYS A 228 17.19 21.42 9.63
CA LYS A 228 17.18 20.16 8.90
C LYS A 228 17.12 20.41 7.40
N LYS A 229 17.49 19.37 6.65
CA LYS A 229 17.61 19.41 5.20
C LYS A 229 16.34 18.94 4.51
N ASP A 230 16.20 19.30 3.24
CA ASP A 230 15.07 18.97 2.37
C ASP A 230 15.51 18.52 0.96
N ILE A 231 14.55 18.37 0.05
CA ILE A 231 14.80 17.99 -1.34
C ILE A 231 15.76 18.95 -2.08
N ALA A 232 15.77 20.25 -1.77
CA ALA A 232 16.66 21.20 -2.45
C ALA A 232 18.11 20.91 -2.07
N ASP A 233 18.36 20.62 -0.79
CA ASP A 233 19.69 20.26 -0.29
C ASP A 233 20.15 18.93 -0.92
N LEU A 234 19.27 17.93 -1.01
CA LEU A 234 19.58 16.64 -1.65
C LEU A 234 20.01 16.80 -3.13
N LEU A 235 19.38 17.74 -3.84
CA LEU A 235 19.65 17.99 -5.26
C LEU A 235 20.89 18.85 -5.50
N LEU A 236 21.17 19.83 -4.65
CA LEU A 236 22.18 20.86 -4.90
C LEU A 236 23.49 20.63 -4.14
N GLU A 237 23.45 19.94 -2.99
CA GLU A 237 24.65 19.69 -2.19
C GLU A 237 25.23 18.30 -2.48
N PRO A 238 26.42 18.18 -3.09
CA PRO A 238 26.98 16.88 -3.47
C PRO A 238 27.16 15.91 -2.30
N ARG A 239 27.43 16.43 -1.09
CA ARG A 239 27.69 15.65 0.12
C ARG A 239 26.42 15.17 0.85
N VAL A 240 25.25 15.72 0.54
CA VAL A 240 23.99 15.35 1.19
C VAL A 240 23.50 14.03 0.64
N SER A 241 23.36 13.00 1.49
CA SER A 241 22.80 11.72 1.09
C SER A 241 21.28 11.70 1.25
N LEU A 242 20.63 10.63 0.77
CA LEU A 242 19.18 10.47 0.95
C LEU A 242 18.82 10.41 2.44
N GLU A 243 19.62 9.71 3.24
CA GLU A 243 19.41 9.50 4.66
C GLU A 243 19.45 10.81 5.46
N ASP A 244 20.21 11.81 4.99
CA ASP A 244 20.29 13.14 5.62
C ASP A 244 18.98 13.94 5.52
N VAL A 245 18.10 13.58 4.59
CA VAL A 245 16.88 14.35 4.25
C VAL A 245 15.59 13.57 4.45
N VAL A 246 15.66 12.32 4.93
CA VAL A 246 14.48 11.48 5.16
C VAL A 246 13.85 11.76 6.53
N TYR A 247 12.54 11.94 6.52
CA TYR A 247 11.71 12.11 7.71
C TYR A 247 10.78 10.93 7.83
N GLN A 248 10.66 10.38 9.03
CA GLN A 248 9.77 9.26 9.30
C GLN A 248 8.43 9.78 9.81
N ARG A 249 7.32 9.25 9.28
CA ARG A 249 5.96 9.55 9.73
C ARG A 249 5.20 8.27 10.00
N ALA A 250 4.53 8.24 11.15
CA ALA A 250 3.74 7.10 11.58
C ALA A 250 2.33 7.52 12.02
N TRP A 251 1.33 6.74 11.62
CA TRP A 251 -0.05 6.86 12.07
C TRP A 251 -0.52 5.50 12.59
N GLY A 252 -0.18 5.19 13.84
CA GLY A 252 -0.35 3.86 14.40
C GLY A 252 0.65 2.88 13.78
N ASN A 253 0.17 1.84 13.12
CA ASN A 253 1.01 0.84 12.47
C ASN A 253 1.39 1.20 11.01
N LEU A 254 0.83 2.27 10.47
CA LEU A 254 1.16 2.78 9.14
C LEU A 254 2.42 3.64 9.23
N HIS A 255 3.46 3.28 8.50
CA HIS A 255 4.73 3.99 8.45
C HIS A 255 5.02 4.42 7.02
N LEU A 256 5.38 5.70 6.83
CA LEU A 256 5.84 6.26 5.57
C LEU A 256 7.07 7.12 5.86
N ASP A 257 8.09 6.96 5.02
CA ASP A 257 9.22 7.88 4.99
C ASP A 257 8.97 8.94 3.92
N ILE A 258 9.48 10.15 4.13
CA ILE A 258 9.31 11.27 3.21
C ILE A 258 10.58 12.12 3.10
N VAL A 259 10.93 12.52 1.89
CA VAL A 259 11.81 13.67 1.63
C VAL A 259 10.93 14.90 1.45
N PRO A 260 10.98 15.88 2.37
CA PRO A 260 10.11 17.04 2.32
C PRO A 260 10.55 18.04 1.26
N ALA A 261 9.60 18.86 0.82
CA ALA A 261 9.85 20.06 0.04
C ALA A 261 9.69 21.32 0.91
N HIS A 262 10.22 22.41 0.40
CA HIS A 262 10.09 23.74 0.98
C HIS A 262 9.93 24.77 -0.15
N ILE A 263 9.25 25.88 0.13
CA ILE A 263 9.03 26.96 -0.84
C ILE A 263 10.33 27.52 -1.43
N ARG A 264 11.43 27.42 -0.66
CA ARG A 264 12.78 27.82 -1.08
C ARG A 264 13.28 27.07 -2.31
N LEU A 265 12.72 25.90 -2.64
CA LEU A 265 13.05 25.18 -3.88
C LEU A 265 12.77 26.05 -5.12
N ALA A 266 11.75 26.91 -5.09
CA ALA A 266 11.48 27.87 -6.17
C ALA A 266 12.64 28.88 -6.33
N ASP A 267 13.18 29.40 -5.23
CA ASP A 267 14.32 30.33 -5.25
C ASP A 267 15.61 29.67 -5.74
N LYS A 268 15.69 28.34 -5.67
CA LYS A 268 16.82 27.54 -6.13
C LYS A 268 16.70 27.09 -7.60
N GLU A 269 15.60 27.41 -8.29
CA GLU A 269 15.41 27.02 -9.70
C GLU A 269 16.54 27.51 -10.63
N PRO A 270 17.06 28.76 -10.51
CA PRO A 270 18.21 29.20 -11.30
C PRO A 270 19.46 28.34 -11.05
N ALA A 271 19.69 27.93 -9.79
CA ALA A 271 20.80 27.07 -9.43
C ALA A 271 20.65 25.67 -10.05
N LEU A 272 19.43 25.09 -9.99
CA LEU A 272 19.12 23.82 -10.66
C LEU A 272 19.43 23.92 -12.16
N VAL A 273 18.93 24.94 -12.86
CA VAL A 273 19.15 25.10 -14.31
C VAL A 273 20.64 25.23 -14.67
N SER A 274 21.42 25.96 -13.87
CA SER A 274 22.85 26.15 -14.11
C SER A 274 23.72 24.94 -13.74
N THR A 275 23.19 23.99 -12.97
CA THR A 275 23.96 22.83 -12.50
C THR A 275 24.05 21.76 -13.58
N ILE A 276 25.27 21.36 -13.91
CA ILE A 276 25.55 20.33 -14.91
C ILE A 276 25.02 18.97 -14.43
N ASP A 277 24.36 18.23 -15.32
CA ASP A 277 23.78 16.90 -15.07
C ASP A 277 22.83 16.82 -13.86
N ILE A 278 22.20 17.95 -13.52
CA ILE A 278 21.23 18.04 -12.41
C ILE A 278 20.05 17.07 -12.62
N ASP A 279 19.63 16.85 -13.87
CA ASP A 279 18.49 15.99 -14.23
C ASP A 279 18.73 14.54 -13.78
N ARG A 280 20.00 14.11 -13.67
CA ARG A 280 20.38 12.76 -13.20
C ARG A 280 20.77 12.72 -11.72
N VAL A 281 20.73 13.83 -10.98
CA VAL A 281 21.16 13.84 -9.57
C VAL A 281 20.25 12.96 -8.72
N LEU A 282 18.93 13.11 -8.83
CA LEU A 282 18.00 12.32 -8.04
C LEU A 282 18.12 10.82 -8.35
N GLN A 283 18.24 10.45 -9.63
CA GLN A 283 18.50 9.07 -10.07
C GLN A 283 19.76 8.49 -9.38
N ARG A 284 20.85 9.26 -9.33
CA ARG A 284 22.09 8.84 -8.66
C ARG A 284 21.92 8.67 -7.16
N LYS A 285 21.24 9.63 -6.49
CA LYS A 285 20.97 9.58 -5.05
C LYS A 285 20.05 8.40 -4.67
N LEU A 286 19.19 7.95 -5.58
CA LEU A 286 18.26 6.85 -5.34
C LEU A 286 18.82 5.45 -5.64
N LYS A 287 19.99 5.28 -6.28
CA LYS A 287 20.49 3.97 -6.75
C LYS A 287 20.50 2.84 -5.69
N ASN A 288 20.63 3.15 -4.40
CA ASN A 288 20.65 2.18 -3.30
C ASN A 288 19.70 2.54 -2.13
N HIS A 289 18.56 3.16 -2.42
CA HIS A 289 17.67 3.77 -1.41
C HIS A 289 17.03 2.79 -0.39
N GLY A 290 17.06 1.48 -0.61
CA GLY A 290 16.59 0.48 0.36
C GLY A 290 15.06 0.42 0.59
N TYR A 291 14.26 1.15 -0.19
CA TYR A 291 12.79 1.09 -0.20
C TYR A 291 12.29 0.10 -1.25
N ASP A 292 11.07 -0.39 -1.12
CA ASP A 292 10.46 -1.25 -2.14
C ASP A 292 9.71 -0.40 -3.18
N ILE A 293 9.13 0.73 -2.75
CA ILE A 293 8.43 1.71 -3.59
C ILE A 293 8.91 3.12 -3.23
N VAL A 294 9.21 3.92 -4.25
CA VAL A 294 9.42 5.36 -4.14
C VAL A 294 8.36 6.07 -4.98
N LEU A 295 7.63 7.02 -4.39
CA LEU A 295 6.65 7.84 -5.11
C LEU A 295 7.12 9.29 -5.13
N ILE A 296 7.24 9.87 -6.32
CA ILE A 296 7.67 11.26 -6.52
C ILE A 296 6.45 12.12 -6.89
N ASP A 297 6.26 13.22 -6.16
CA ASP A 297 5.20 14.22 -6.40
C ASP A 297 5.82 15.55 -6.89
N PRO A 298 5.90 15.76 -8.22
CA PRO A 298 6.41 17.00 -8.79
C PRO A 298 5.31 18.07 -8.94
N PRO A 299 5.65 19.34 -9.22
CA PRO A 299 4.65 20.39 -9.43
C PRO A 299 3.87 20.21 -10.74
N PRO A 300 2.68 20.81 -10.88
CA PRO A 300 1.88 20.81 -12.12
C PRO A 300 2.42 21.82 -13.14
N ALA A 301 3.71 21.70 -13.46
CA ALA A 301 4.44 22.54 -14.42
C ALA A 301 5.36 21.67 -15.28
N PHE A 302 5.96 22.26 -16.31
CA PHE A 302 7.04 21.65 -17.08
C PHE A 302 8.33 22.41 -16.80
N GLY A 303 8.88 22.22 -15.60
CA GLY A 303 10.13 22.83 -15.15
C GLY A 303 11.26 21.82 -14.97
N LYS A 304 12.41 22.32 -14.50
CA LYS A 304 13.62 21.49 -14.28
C LYS A 304 13.38 20.36 -13.29
N VAL A 305 12.62 20.63 -12.23
CA VAL A 305 12.22 19.64 -11.22
C VAL A 305 11.43 18.46 -11.79
N ASN A 306 10.61 18.68 -12.83
CA ASN A 306 9.86 17.61 -13.49
C ASN A 306 10.81 16.70 -14.29
N ALA A 307 11.82 17.26 -14.95
CA ALA A 307 12.83 16.47 -15.65
C ALA A 307 13.64 15.62 -14.66
N ILE A 308 14.05 16.19 -13.52
CA ILE A 308 14.73 15.48 -12.42
C ILE A 308 13.89 14.29 -11.92
N ALA A 309 12.60 14.51 -11.65
CA ALA A 309 11.69 13.46 -11.20
C ALA A 309 11.54 12.33 -12.23
N LEU A 310 11.31 12.71 -13.49
CA LEU A 310 11.07 11.75 -14.58
C LEU A 310 12.34 10.95 -14.94
N MET A 311 13.52 11.57 -14.92
CA MET A 311 14.79 10.87 -15.14
C MET A 311 15.13 9.89 -14.01
N ALA A 312 14.63 10.12 -12.80
CA ALA A 312 14.81 9.21 -11.67
C ALA A 312 13.82 8.04 -11.66
N SER A 313 12.80 8.05 -12.52
CA SER A 313 11.67 7.11 -12.44
C SER A 313 11.84 5.87 -13.29
N ASP A 314 11.34 4.74 -12.79
CA ASP A 314 11.12 3.52 -13.57
C ASP A 314 9.75 3.53 -14.26
N GLY A 315 8.78 4.23 -13.66
CA GLY A 315 7.42 4.33 -14.17
C GLY A 315 6.77 5.69 -13.95
N VAL A 316 5.83 6.03 -14.82
CA VAL A 316 5.01 7.24 -14.70
C VAL A 316 3.54 6.86 -14.61
N LEU A 317 2.89 7.34 -13.55
CA LEU A 317 1.45 7.23 -13.36
C LEU A 317 0.80 8.58 -13.67
N ILE A 318 -0.17 8.62 -14.57
CA ILE A 318 -0.81 9.88 -15.00
C ILE A 318 -2.20 9.97 -14.39
N PRO A 319 -2.41 10.73 -13.29
CA PRO A 319 -3.74 10.97 -12.77
C PRO A 319 -4.53 11.88 -13.71
N THR A 320 -5.82 11.62 -13.91
CA THR A 320 -6.71 12.53 -14.63
C THR A 320 -8.12 12.52 -14.04
N GLN A 321 -8.92 13.51 -14.41
CA GLN A 321 -10.36 13.52 -14.15
C GLN A 321 -11.12 13.26 -15.47
N LEU A 322 -12.27 12.61 -15.39
CA LEU A 322 -13.17 12.44 -16.53
C LEU A 322 -13.94 13.74 -16.81
N ALA A 323 -13.21 14.75 -17.27
CA ALA A 323 -13.76 16.05 -17.63
C ALA A 323 -13.09 16.58 -18.91
N PRO A 324 -13.77 17.45 -19.69
CA PRO A 324 -13.30 17.87 -21.01
C PRO A 324 -11.90 18.48 -21.02
N TYR A 325 -11.59 19.35 -20.04
CA TYR A 325 -10.31 20.04 -19.99
C TYR A 325 -9.15 19.13 -19.52
N PRO A 326 -9.27 18.38 -18.40
CA PRO A 326 -8.24 17.41 -17.99
C PRO A 326 -7.88 16.38 -19.07
N ILE A 327 -8.87 15.89 -19.81
CA ILE A 327 -8.64 14.92 -20.91
C ILE A 327 -7.81 15.55 -22.03
N ARG A 328 -8.08 16.79 -22.45
CA ARG A 328 -7.26 17.48 -23.45
C ARG A 328 -5.82 17.71 -23.01
N ALA A 329 -5.58 17.90 -21.71
CA ALA A 329 -4.24 18.08 -21.17
C ALA A 329 -3.35 16.84 -21.30
N ILE A 330 -3.93 15.64 -21.49
CA ILE A 330 -3.19 14.38 -21.59
C ILE A 330 -2.32 14.33 -22.85
N GLU A 331 -2.78 14.88 -23.97
CA GLU A 331 -1.98 14.94 -25.21
C GLU A 331 -0.65 15.67 -24.98
N TYR A 332 -0.70 16.82 -24.29
CA TYR A 332 0.49 17.59 -23.93
C TYR A 332 1.41 16.84 -22.96
N VAL A 333 0.84 16.13 -21.98
CA VAL A 333 1.59 15.31 -21.03
C VAL A 333 2.33 14.19 -21.78
N LEU A 334 1.65 13.47 -22.66
CA LEU A 334 2.25 12.37 -23.42
C LEU A 334 3.36 12.85 -24.35
N ALA A 335 3.13 13.92 -25.11
CA ALA A 335 4.16 14.51 -25.98
C ALA A 335 5.42 14.95 -25.21
N ARG A 336 5.26 15.48 -23.98
CA ARG A 336 6.39 15.87 -23.13
C ARG A 336 7.14 14.69 -22.54
N LEU A 337 6.42 13.63 -22.14
CA LEU A 337 7.04 12.40 -21.69
C LEU A 337 7.86 11.78 -22.82
N GLU A 338 7.36 11.78 -24.06
CA GLU A 338 8.13 11.33 -25.23
C GLU A 338 9.45 12.08 -25.40
N ALA A 339 9.45 13.43 -25.34
CA ALA A 339 10.67 14.21 -25.47
C ALA A 339 11.74 13.87 -24.39
N ILE A 340 11.31 13.52 -23.17
CA ILE A 340 12.22 13.07 -22.11
C ILE A 340 12.70 11.65 -22.36
N ARG A 341 11.81 10.76 -22.84
CA ARG A 341 12.14 9.38 -23.16
C ARG A 341 13.20 9.29 -24.25
N ASP A 342 13.15 10.17 -25.26
CA ASP A 342 14.16 10.23 -26.34
C ASP A 342 15.56 10.62 -25.83
N ALA A 343 15.65 11.29 -24.67
CA ALA A 343 16.91 11.68 -24.02
C ALA A 343 17.46 10.62 -23.05
N MET A 344 16.77 9.47 -22.90
CA MET A 344 17.11 8.42 -21.92
C MET A 344 17.42 7.10 -22.60
N GLU A 345 18.49 6.42 -22.15
CA GLU A 345 18.81 5.05 -22.57
C GLU A 345 17.75 4.04 -22.10
N THR A 346 17.25 4.23 -20.88
CA THR A 346 16.19 3.42 -20.27
C THR A 346 15.02 4.33 -19.85
N PRO A 347 14.10 4.66 -20.77
CA PRO A 347 12.99 5.55 -20.47
C PRO A 347 12.00 4.94 -19.46
N PRO A 348 11.37 5.77 -18.60
CA PRO A 348 10.33 5.28 -17.69
C PRO A 348 9.14 4.70 -18.46
N ARG A 349 8.58 3.61 -17.94
CA ARG A 349 7.37 2.98 -18.48
C ARG A 349 6.15 3.84 -18.16
N LEU A 350 5.24 3.99 -19.12
CA LEU A 350 3.94 4.57 -18.83
C LEU A 350 3.06 3.50 -18.17
N LEU A 351 2.82 3.63 -16.87
CA LEU A 351 2.08 2.64 -16.08
C LEU A 351 0.57 2.67 -16.37
N GLY A 352 0.07 3.81 -16.84
CA GLY A 352 -1.31 4.01 -17.28
C GLY A 352 -1.91 5.33 -16.80
N ILE A 353 -3.17 5.55 -17.18
CA ILE A 353 -3.98 6.70 -16.76
C ILE A 353 -4.83 6.32 -15.55
N ALA A 354 -4.54 6.91 -14.39
CA ALA A 354 -5.31 6.74 -13.16
C ALA A 354 -6.49 7.73 -13.13
N VAL A 355 -7.71 7.24 -13.13
CA VAL A 355 -8.90 8.10 -12.99
C VAL A 355 -9.08 8.49 -11.53
N SER A 356 -9.15 9.80 -11.31
CA SER A 356 -9.26 10.45 -10.01
C SER A 356 -10.47 11.37 -9.97
N MET A 357 -10.96 11.63 -8.76
CA MET A 357 -12.04 12.57 -8.45
C MET A 357 -13.29 12.40 -9.36
N TYR A 358 -13.60 11.18 -9.79
CA TYR A 358 -14.76 10.96 -10.66
C TYR A 358 -16.06 10.98 -9.84
N ASN A 359 -17.13 11.49 -10.45
CA ASN A 359 -18.45 11.51 -9.85
C ASN A 359 -19.25 10.26 -10.24
N ARG A 360 -19.61 9.41 -9.28
CA ARG A 360 -20.37 8.17 -9.53
C ARG A 360 -21.80 8.41 -10.01
N THR A 361 -22.39 9.60 -9.77
CA THR A 361 -23.79 9.87 -10.12
C THR A 361 -24.00 10.21 -11.60
N THR A 362 -22.91 10.45 -12.35
CA THR A 362 -22.96 10.88 -13.76
C THR A 362 -22.42 9.79 -14.70
N SER A 363 -23.03 8.60 -14.67
CA SER A 363 -22.56 7.42 -15.44
C SER A 363 -22.45 7.67 -16.95
N ALA A 364 -23.45 8.31 -17.55
CA ALA A 364 -23.45 8.63 -18.99
C ALA A 364 -22.32 9.60 -19.38
N ALA A 365 -22.14 10.68 -18.60
CA ALA A 365 -21.06 11.64 -18.85
C ALA A 365 -19.67 11.01 -18.64
N ASN A 366 -19.50 10.16 -17.62
CA ASN A 366 -18.26 9.43 -17.40
C ASN A 366 -17.95 8.48 -18.56
N TYR A 367 -18.97 7.79 -19.08
CA TYR A 367 -18.82 6.90 -20.23
C TYR A 367 -18.37 7.69 -21.47
N GLU A 368 -19.04 8.80 -21.78
CA GLU A 368 -18.66 9.67 -22.91
C GLU A 368 -17.22 10.20 -22.78
N MET A 369 -16.84 10.65 -21.58
CA MET A 369 -15.49 11.14 -21.31
C MET A 369 -14.44 10.02 -21.38
N LYS A 370 -14.79 8.80 -20.92
CA LYS A 370 -13.93 7.61 -21.04
C LYS A 370 -13.67 7.27 -22.51
N GLU A 371 -14.72 7.25 -23.33
CA GLU A 371 -14.61 7.03 -24.79
C GLU A 371 -13.73 8.09 -25.45
N LYS A 372 -13.94 9.37 -25.12
CA LYS A 372 -13.09 10.47 -25.61
C LYS A 372 -11.61 10.27 -25.24
N LEU A 373 -11.35 9.85 -24.00
CA LEU A 373 -10.00 9.58 -23.54
C LEU A 373 -9.38 8.38 -24.28
N SER A 374 -10.10 7.27 -24.44
CA SER A 374 -9.64 6.11 -25.21
C SER A 374 -9.26 6.49 -26.64
N ASN A 375 -10.09 7.27 -27.32
CA ASN A 375 -9.82 7.75 -28.67
C ASN A 375 -8.55 8.62 -28.77
N ILE A 376 -8.28 9.43 -27.74
CA ILE A 376 -7.04 10.23 -27.67
C ILE A 376 -5.83 9.31 -27.49
N LEU A 377 -5.91 8.35 -26.57
CA LEU A 377 -4.82 7.41 -26.30
C LEU A 377 -4.51 6.55 -27.53
N GLU A 378 -5.51 6.11 -28.29
CA GLU A 378 -5.33 5.38 -29.55
C GLU A 378 -4.63 6.24 -30.61
N LYS A 379 -5.03 7.50 -30.77
CA LYS A 379 -4.39 8.43 -31.71
C LYS A 379 -2.93 8.72 -31.36
N VAL A 380 -2.64 8.89 -30.08
CA VAL A 380 -1.26 9.13 -29.61
C VAL A 380 -0.43 7.85 -29.69
N ALA A 381 -1.06 6.67 -29.57
CA ALA A 381 -0.35 5.41 -29.56
C ALA A 381 0.34 5.08 -30.89
N ASN A 382 -0.19 5.44 -32.09
CA ASN A 382 0.43 5.32 -33.43
C ASN A 382 1.74 4.46 -33.55
N GLY A 383 1.68 3.15 -33.19
CA GLY A 383 2.81 2.20 -33.29
C GLY A 383 3.78 2.13 -32.09
N ARG A 384 3.49 2.77 -30.97
CA ARG A 384 4.28 2.84 -29.73
C ARG A 384 3.58 2.14 -28.56
N GLN A 385 4.21 2.17 -27.38
CA GLN A 385 3.71 1.55 -26.15
C GLN A 385 2.26 2.01 -25.84
N THR A 386 1.33 1.06 -25.78
CA THR A 386 -0.09 1.33 -25.54
C THR A 386 -0.29 1.87 -24.13
N VAL A 387 -0.68 3.14 -24.01
CA VAL A 387 -1.11 3.74 -22.75
C VAL A 387 -2.57 3.40 -22.54
N GLN A 388 -2.88 2.73 -21.43
CA GLN A 388 -4.25 2.34 -21.11
C GLN A 388 -4.82 3.12 -19.92
N ILE A 389 -6.12 3.31 -19.93
CA ILE A 389 -6.88 3.73 -18.76
C ILE A 389 -6.87 2.55 -17.79
N LEU A 390 -6.49 2.80 -16.53
CA LEU A 390 -6.47 1.75 -15.52
C LEU A 390 -7.88 1.21 -15.23
N PRO A 391 -8.00 -0.05 -14.77
CA PRO A 391 -9.31 -0.68 -14.54
C PRO A 391 -10.20 0.13 -13.60
N GLU A 392 -11.53 0.10 -13.80
CA GLU A 392 -12.50 0.87 -12.99
C GLU A 392 -12.42 0.56 -11.49
N SER A 393 -11.99 -0.65 -11.13
CA SER A 393 -11.75 -1.04 -9.73
C SER A 393 -10.64 -0.24 -9.04
N THR A 394 -9.81 0.47 -9.80
CA THR A 394 -8.72 1.34 -9.30
C THR A 394 -9.12 2.81 -9.24
N TRP A 395 -10.30 3.18 -9.75
CA TRP A 395 -10.69 4.59 -9.88
C TRP A 395 -11.00 5.20 -8.52
N ILE A 396 -10.47 6.41 -8.29
CA ILE A 396 -10.61 7.13 -7.03
C ILE A 396 -11.80 8.09 -7.14
N ALA A 397 -12.86 7.83 -6.38
CA ALA A 397 -14.06 8.66 -6.37
C ALA A 397 -13.83 9.99 -5.63
N HIS A 398 -14.52 11.06 -6.06
CA HIS A 398 -14.53 12.29 -5.30
C HIS A 398 -15.38 12.14 -4.02
N ARG A 399 -14.76 12.29 -2.85
CA ARG A 399 -15.44 12.22 -1.55
C ARG A 399 -14.94 13.33 -0.63
N VAL A 400 -15.88 13.97 0.08
CA VAL A 400 -15.59 15.03 1.06
C VAL A 400 -14.61 14.56 2.15
N VAL A 401 -14.66 13.28 2.51
CA VAL A 401 -13.76 12.70 3.53
C VAL A 401 -12.28 12.77 3.13
N MET A 402 -11.94 12.81 1.83
CA MET A 402 -10.55 12.99 1.38
C MET A 402 -10.02 14.39 1.72
N LEU A 403 -10.87 15.41 1.63
CA LEU A 403 -10.52 16.79 1.99
C LEU A 403 -10.26 16.88 3.48
N ARG A 404 -11.15 16.29 4.30
CA ARG A 404 -10.99 16.22 5.76
C ARG A 404 -9.69 15.52 6.18
N ALA A 405 -9.30 14.45 5.48
CA ALA A 405 -8.05 13.75 5.76
C ALA A 405 -6.83 14.64 5.48
N THR A 406 -6.87 15.36 4.36
CA THR A 406 -5.84 16.33 3.97
C THR A 406 -5.73 17.47 4.98
N GLU A 407 -6.86 18.04 5.41
CA GLU A 407 -6.91 19.09 6.45
C GLU A 407 -6.39 18.58 7.80
N SER A 408 -6.63 17.31 8.11
CA SER A 408 -6.12 16.66 9.33
C SER A 408 -4.64 16.26 9.20
N GLN A 409 -4.05 16.43 8.01
CA GLN A 409 -2.65 16.10 7.69
C GLN A 409 -2.29 14.63 7.93
N GLN A 410 -3.19 13.73 7.52
CA GLN A 410 -3.01 12.28 7.65
C GLN A 410 -3.53 11.57 6.39
N PRO A 411 -2.93 10.43 6.01
CA PRO A 411 -3.50 9.57 4.97
C PRO A 411 -4.84 8.99 5.42
N ILE A 412 -5.71 8.65 4.47
CA ILE A 412 -7.01 8.04 4.78
C ILE A 412 -6.93 6.65 5.43
N PHE A 413 -5.75 6.03 5.35
CA PHE A 413 -5.42 4.77 6.01
C PHE A 413 -5.08 4.94 7.50
N SER A 414 -5.03 6.18 8.01
CA SER A 414 -4.81 6.46 9.44
C SER A 414 -5.98 5.93 10.27
N ARG A 415 -5.66 5.08 11.26
CA ARG A 415 -6.64 4.55 12.20
C ARG A 415 -7.30 5.66 13.01
N LYS A 416 -6.52 6.64 13.48
CA LYS A 416 -7.01 7.77 14.26
C LYS A 416 -8.06 8.54 13.45
N PHE A 417 -7.73 8.86 12.20
CA PHE A 417 -8.65 9.55 11.31
C PHE A 417 -9.94 8.73 11.08
N TYR A 418 -9.82 7.42 10.86
CA TYR A 418 -10.98 6.54 10.69
C TYR A 418 -11.91 6.53 11.92
N GLU A 419 -11.35 6.52 13.13
CA GLU A 419 -12.12 6.47 14.38
C GLU A 419 -12.93 7.76 14.62
N GLU A 420 -12.44 8.91 14.17
CA GLU A 420 -13.08 10.23 14.27
C GLU A 420 -14.27 10.42 13.31
N LEU A 421 -14.48 9.50 12.37
CA LEU A 421 -15.55 9.59 11.37
C LEU A 421 -16.88 8.99 11.87
N ASP A 422 -17.95 9.59 11.38
CA ASP A 422 -19.30 9.03 11.46
C ASP A 422 -19.43 7.80 10.54
N ARG A 423 -20.60 7.15 10.58
CA ARG A 423 -20.84 5.93 9.79
C ARG A 423 -20.67 6.17 8.28
N SER A 424 -21.20 7.27 7.77
CA SER A 424 -21.12 7.63 6.34
C SER A 424 -19.67 7.89 5.90
N GLY A 425 -18.90 8.58 6.73
CA GLY A 425 -17.46 8.80 6.51
C GLY A 425 -16.68 7.49 6.47
N LYS A 426 -16.98 6.56 7.39
CA LYS A 426 -16.34 5.23 7.44
C LYS A 426 -16.62 4.40 6.19
N GLU A 427 -17.88 4.33 5.76
CA GLU A 427 -18.27 3.64 4.52
C GLU A 427 -17.57 4.26 3.29
N SER A 428 -17.42 5.59 3.27
CA SER A 428 -16.69 6.30 2.21
C SER A 428 -15.19 5.98 2.21
N ILE A 429 -14.56 5.88 3.39
CA ILE A 429 -13.15 5.49 3.49
C ILE A 429 -12.94 4.05 3.04
N ASP A 430 -13.80 3.12 3.46
CA ASP A 430 -13.67 1.71 3.08
C ASP A 430 -13.70 1.50 1.55
N ASP A 431 -14.58 2.24 0.86
CA ASP A 431 -14.65 2.29 -0.62
C ASP A 431 -13.35 2.84 -1.23
N LEU A 432 -12.87 3.98 -0.72
CA LEU A 432 -11.66 4.64 -1.24
C LEU A 432 -10.40 3.80 -1.02
N THR A 433 -10.20 3.29 0.19
CA THR A 433 -9.04 2.44 0.52
C THR A 433 -9.03 1.18 -0.33
N THR A 434 -10.21 0.61 -0.63
CA THR A 434 -10.32 -0.52 -1.56
C THR A 434 -9.82 -0.15 -2.95
N SER A 435 -10.21 1.01 -3.49
CA SER A 435 -9.71 1.48 -4.79
C SER A 435 -8.19 1.71 -4.78
N PHE A 436 -7.64 2.32 -3.73
CA PHE A 436 -6.20 2.55 -3.59
C PHE A 436 -5.42 1.23 -3.47
N GLU A 437 -5.91 0.25 -2.71
CA GLU A 437 -5.28 -1.08 -2.64
C GLU A 437 -5.37 -1.83 -3.98
N ASN A 438 -6.48 -1.69 -4.72
CA ASN A 438 -6.61 -2.25 -6.06
C ASN A 438 -5.58 -1.61 -7.02
N LEU A 439 -5.40 -0.29 -6.93
CA LEU A 439 -4.39 0.44 -7.70
C LEU A 439 -2.97 -0.03 -7.34
N ALA A 440 -2.64 -0.09 -6.04
CA ALA A 440 -1.34 -0.59 -5.58
C ALA A 440 -1.06 -2.02 -6.07
N ARG A 441 -2.04 -2.93 -5.94
CA ARG A 441 -1.94 -4.30 -6.46
C ARG A 441 -1.74 -4.35 -7.97
N TYR A 442 -2.48 -3.53 -8.72
CA TYR A 442 -2.32 -3.46 -10.17
C TYR A 442 -0.90 -3.01 -10.55
N LEU A 443 -0.38 -1.96 -9.92
CA LEU A 443 0.97 -1.46 -10.18
C LEU A 443 2.05 -2.47 -9.79
N SER A 444 1.88 -3.21 -8.68
CA SER A 444 2.78 -4.32 -8.33
C SER A 444 2.81 -5.43 -9.38
N THR A 445 1.68 -5.71 -10.06
CA THR A 445 1.65 -6.74 -11.12
C THR A 445 2.30 -6.30 -12.44
N GLN A 446 2.37 -4.99 -12.70
CA GLN A 446 3.06 -4.42 -13.88
C GLN A 446 4.57 -4.20 -13.64
N ALA A 447 5.00 -4.29 -12.38
CA ALA A 447 6.39 -4.19 -11.93
C ALA A 447 7.20 -5.49 -12.13
N LEU A 448 6.49 -6.61 -12.24
CA LEU A 448 7.00 -7.95 -12.54
C LEU A 448 7.03 -8.16 -14.05
#